data_AF-A0A3Y9C6N4-F1
#
_entry.id   AF-A0A3Y9C6N4-F1
#
_cell.length_a   1.000
_cell.length_b   1.000
_cell.length_c   1.000
_cell.angle_alpha   90.00
_cell.angle_beta   90.00
_cell.angle_gamma   90.00
#
_symmetry.space_group_name_H-M   'P 1'
#
loop_
_entity.id
_entity.type
_entity.pdbx_description
1 polymer ?
#
loop_
_entity_poly.entity_id
_entity_poly.type
_entity_poly.pdbx_seq_one_letter_code
_entity_poly.pdbx_strand_id
1 'polypeptide(L)'
;LGYLTPYQKNDISIDPTTLPDDAAVSQTSVSVVPTRGAVVKAAFRTSVGKRLLLTLTTGGDGKPVPFGAVATVEGSENSTGITGDGGRVYLTGVQEDSRVTVRWGQGQSQRCTADIHVPEQAGAAGVYVAQAQCR
;
A
#
# COMPACT_ATOMS: atom_id res chain seq x y z
N LEU A 1 18.71 -18.03 -5.40
CA LEU A 1 17.76 -18.84 -4.61
C LEU A 1 18.50 -20.07 -4.11
N GLY A 2 18.85 -20.08 -2.83
CA GLY A 2 19.54 -21.22 -2.20
C GLY A 2 18.61 -22.43 -2.09
N TYR A 3 19.21 -23.61 -1.89
CA TYR A 3 18.52 -24.89 -1.78
C TYR A 3 17.42 -24.84 -0.69
N LEU A 4 16.18 -25.19 -1.06
CA LEU A 4 15.09 -25.39 -0.10
C LEU A 4 15.19 -26.79 0.50
N THR A 5 14.95 -26.92 1.81
CA THR A 5 14.96 -28.20 2.50
C THR A 5 13.58 -28.88 2.39
N PRO A 6 13.48 -30.09 1.82
CA PRO A 6 12.21 -30.81 1.70
C PRO A 6 11.57 -31.11 3.06
N TYR A 7 10.23 -31.09 3.10
CA TYR A 7 9.39 -31.36 4.27
C TYR A 7 9.64 -30.43 5.47
N GLN A 8 10.33 -29.31 5.24
CA GLN A 8 10.60 -28.30 6.25
C GLN A 8 10.07 -26.95 5.81
N LYS A 9 9.81 -26.08 6.78
CA LYS A 9 9.49 -24.68 6.53
C LYS A 9 10.72 -23.97 5.99
N ASN A 10 10.59 -23.38 4.81
CA ASN A 10 11.61 -22.54 4.20
C ASN A 10 11.05 -21.13 4.07
N ASP A 11 11.74 -20.15 4.67
CA ASP A 11 11.40 -18.74 4.58
C ASP A 11 12.17 -18.10 3.43
N ILE A 12 11.44 -17.55 2.46
CA ILE A 12 11.99 -16.89 1.28
C ILE A 12 11.68 -15.41 1.43
N SER A 13 12.73 -14.58 1.50
CA SER A 13 12.60 -13.13 1.62
C SER A 13 13.15 -12.39 0.41
N ILE A 14 12.60 -11.19 0.18
CA ILE A 14 13.11 -10.20 -0.76
C ILE A 14 13.59 -9.00 0.05
N ASP A 15 14.76 -8.47 -0.31
CA ASP A 15 15.29 -7.24 0.26
C ASP A 15 14.61 -6.03 -0.40
N PRO A 16 13.72 -5.30 0.30
CA PRO A 16 13.02 -4.16 -0.26
C PRO A 16 13.95 -2.97 -0.56
N THR A 17 15.17 -2.94 -0.01
CA THR A 17 16.15 -1.86 -0.27
C THR A 17 16.79 -1.94 -1.64
N THR A 18 16.69 -3.11 -2.30
CA THR A 18 17.20 -3.35 -3.65
C THR A 18 16.15 -3.13 -4.73
N LEU A 19 14.91 -2.80 -4.34
CA LEU A 19 13.83 -2.53 -5.27
C LEU A 19 14.03 -1.16 -5.95
N PRO A 20 13.57 -1.02 -7.20
CA PRO A 20 13.41 0.29 -7.83
C PRO A 20 12.57 1.24 -6.97
N ASP A 21 12.81 2.55 -7.09
CA ASP A 21 12.09 3.59 -6.33
C ASP A 21 10.57 3.60 -6.59
N ASP A 22 10.14 3.09 -7.74
CA ASP A 22 8.75 2.95 -8.17
C ASP A 22 8.18 1.56 -7.89
N ALA A 23 8.85 0.71 -7.10
CA ALA A 23 8.37 -0.61 -6.74
C ALA A 23 8.24 -0.78 -5.23
N ALA A 24 7.13 -1.36 -4.80
CA ALA A 24 6.92 -1.73 -3.41
C ALA A 24 6.39 -3.16 -3.31
N VAL A 25 6.72 -3.84 -2.22
CA VAL A 25 6.24 -5.20 -1.92
C VAL A 25 5.50 -5.15 -0.60
N SER A 26 4.25 -5.63 -0.57
CA SER A 26 3.42 -5.60 0.65
C SER A 26 3.82 -6.67 1.67
N GLN A 27 4.40 -7.77 1.20
CA GLN A 27 4.91 -8.86 2.04
C GLN A 27 6.31 -9.24 1.56
N THR A 28 7.34 -8.96 2.36
CA THR A 28 8.75 -9.20 2.00
C THR A 28 9.23 -10.62 2.30
N SER A 29 8.41 -11.47 2.91
CA SER A 29 8.76 -12.85 3.25
C SER A 29 7.58 -13.80 3.04
N VAL A 30 7.84 -14.96 2.43
CA VAL A 30 6.87 -16.03 2.18
C VAL A 30 7.45 -17.34 2.68
N SER A 31 6.65 -18.11 3.43
CA SER A 31 7.04 -19.44 3.91
C SER A 31 6.46 -20.53 3.01
N VAL A 32 7.28 -21.51 2.62
CA VAL A 32 6.87 -22.68 1.83
C VAL A 32 7.34 -23.99 2.48
N VAL A 33 6.59 -25.07 2.25
CA VAL A 33 6.93 -26.44 2.72
C VAL A 33 6.94 -27.39 1.52
N PRO A 34 8.02 -27.46 0.73
CA PRO A 34 8.09 -28.30 -0.46
C PRO A 34 8.26 -29.78 -0.11
N THR A 35 7.69 -30.69 -0.89
CA THR A 35 8.09 -32.11 -0.85
C THR A 35 9.39 -32.32 -1.64
N ARG A 36 10.01 -33.50 -1.54
CA ARG A 36 11.26 -33.78 -2.25
C ARG A 36 11.05 -33.68 -3.76
N GLY A 37 11.88 -32.88 -4.43
CA GLY A 37 11.82 -32.66 -5.88
C GLY A 37 10.69 -31.71 -6.34
N ALA A 38 9.92 -31.13 -5.41
CA ALA A 38 8.85 -30.20 -5.77
C ALA A 38 9.41 -28.84 -6.19
N VAL A 39 8.80 -28.27 -7.24
CA VAL A 39 8.95 -26.86 -7.61
C VAL A 39 7.79 -26.10 -6.98
N VAL A 40 8.08 -25.15 -6.11
CA VAL A 40 7.08 -24.36 -5.38
C VAL A 40 7.08 -22.90 -5.84
N LYS A 41 5.89 -22.30 -5.97
CA LYS A 41 5.71 -20.89 -6.30
C LYS A 41 5.67 -20.06 -5.02
N ALA A 42 6.68 -19.23 -4.79
CA ALA A 42 6.64 -18.18 -3.78
C ALA A 42 6.05 -16.91 -4.42
N ALA A 43 4.81 -16.55 -4.06
CA ALA A 43 4.12 -15.41 -4.66
C ALA A 43 4.30 -14.15 -3.80
N PHE A 44 4.99 -13.15 -4.35
CA PHE A 44 5.12 -11.83 -3.74
C PHE A 44 4.17 -10.86 -4.44
N ARG A 45 3.36 -10.12 -3.67
CA ARG A 45 2.48 -9.07 -4.21
C ARG A 45 3.25 -7.77 -4.30
N THR A 46 3.48 -7.32 -5.52
CA THR A 46 4.21 -6.09 -5.83
C THR A 46 3.26 -5.02 -6.34
N SER A 47 3.48 -3.79 -5.92
CA SER A 47 2.81 -2.59 -6.42
C SER A 47 3.84 -1.75 -7.18
N VAL A 48 3.52 -1.38 -8.42
CA VAL A 48 4.36 -0.52 -9.27
C VAL A 48 3.74 0.87 -9.33
N GLY A 49 4.54 1.90 -9.04
CA GLY A 49 4.16 3.30 -8.95
C GLY A 49 4.71 3.99 -7.69
N LYS A 50 4.32 5.25 -7.50
CA LYS A 50 4.86 6.10 -6.43
C LYS A 50 4.40 5.62 -5.04
N ARG A 51 5.27 5.80 -4.04
CA ARG A 51 4.98 5.57 -2.61
C ARG A 51 4.52 6.88 -1.99
N LEU A 52 3.29 6.93 -1.51
CA LEU A 52 2.66 8.17 -1.06
C LEU A 52 2.27 8.08 0.41
N LEU A 53 2.70 9.05 1.20
CA LEU A 53 2.14 9.36 2.51
C LEU A 53 1.12 10.50 2.34
N LEU A 54 -0.16 10.15 2.43
CA LEU A 54 -1.28 11.06 2.21
C LEU A 54 -1.91 11.45 3.54
N THR A 55 -2.15 12.73 3.76
CA THR A 55 -2.99 13.22 4.87
C THR A 55 -4.39 13.52 4.34
N LEU A 56 -5.39 12.84 4.89
CA LEU A 56 -6.80 12.96 4.51
C LEU A 56 -7.60 13.72 5.57
N THR A 57 -8.34 14.74 5.12
CA THR A 57 -9.28 15.51 5.94
C THR A 57 -10.69 15.42 5.39
N THR A 58 -11.70 15.58 6.23
CA THR A 58 -13.12 15.54 5.83
C THR A 58 -13.56 16.87 5.22
N GLY A 59 -14.44 16.79 4.22
CA GLY A 59 -14.96 17.92 3.45
C GLY A 59 -15.63 19.02 4.28
N GLY A 60 -16.41 18.64 5.29
CA GLY A 60 -17.20 19.59 6.09
C GLY A 60 -16.39 20.33 7.16
N ASP A 61 -15.79 19.56 8.07
CA ASP A 61 -15.20 20.11 9.30
C ASP A 61 -13.68 20.30 9.22
N GLY A 62 -13.04 19.87 8.12
CA GLY A 62 -11.59 19.80 8.00
C GLY A 62 -10.94 18.82 8.99
N LYS A 63 -11.73 17.97 9.65
CA LYS A 63 -11.26 17.01 10.65
C LYS A 63 -10.49 15.88 9.95
N PRO A 64 -9.50 15.27 10.62
CA PRO A 64 -8.85 14.08 10.08
C PRO A 64 -9.85 12.96 9.82
N VAL A 65 -9.62 12.19 8.75
CA VAL A 65 -10.35 10.93 8.54
C VAL A 65 -10.12 10.00 9.75
N PRO A 66 -11.15 9.26 10.20
CA PRO A 66 -11.03 8.38 11.36
C PRO A 66 -9.89 7.37 11.27
N PHE A 67 -9.26 7.09 12.41
CA PHE A 67 -8.31 5.99 12.54
C PHE A 67 -8.97 4.66 12.15
N GLY A 68 -8.23 3.81 11.44
CA GLY A 68 -8.71 2.52 10.96
C GLY A 68 -9.54 2.59 9.68
N ALA A 69 -9.73 3.77 9.07
CA ALA A 69 -10.39 3.89 7.78
C ALA A 69 -9.54 3.24 6.67
N VAL A 70 -10.17 2.41 5.83
CA VAL A 70 -9.52 1.73 4.72
C VAL A 70 -9.55 2.62 3.49
N ALA A 71 -8.38 2.97 2.98
CA ALA A 71 -8.18 3.68 1.73
C ALA A 71 -7.86 2.70 0.60
N THR A 72 -8.42 2.92 -0.59
CA THR A 72 -8.21 2.09 -1.78
C THR A 72 -8.04 3.01 -2.98
N VAL A 73 -6.93 2.87 -3.70
CA VAL A 73 -6.72 3.58 -4.97
C VAL A 73 -7.56 2.93 -6.05
N GLU A 74 -8.37 3.73 -6.76
CA GLU A 74 -9.18 3.25 -7.86
C GLU A 74 -8.31 2.71 -9.00
N GLY A 75 -8.73 1.60 -9.61
CA GLY A 75 -7.97 0.93 -10.66
C GLY A 75 -6.77 0.09 -10.16
N SER A 76 -6.51 0.03 -8.84
CA SER A 76 -5.44 -0.79 -8.26
C SER A 76 -5.95 -1.63 -7.10
N GLU A 77 -6.17 -2.92 -7.33
CA GLU A 77 -6.63 -3.85 -6.28
C GLU A 77 -5.60 -4.08 -5.16
N ASN A 78 -4.30 -3.83 -5.44
CA ASN A 78 -3.22 -4.03 -4.48
C ASN A 78 -2.81 -2.74 -3.75
N SER A 79 -3.33 -1.58 -4.14
CA SER A 79 -3.00 -0.29 -3.52
C SER A 79 -4.06 0.08 -2.48
N THR A 80 -3.97 -0.58 -1.33
CA THR A 80 -4.80 -0.31 -0.16
C THR A 80 -3.94 0.10 1.03
N GLY A 81 -4.53 0.91 1.91
CA GLY A 81 -3.87 1.40 3.12
C GLY A 81 -4.89 1.62 4.23
N ILE A 82 -4.39 1.74 5.46
CA ILE A 82 -5.21 2.03 6.63
C ILE A 82 -4.79 3.39 7.17
N THR A 83 -5.78 4.21 7.49
CA THR A 83 -5.58 5.54 8.05
C THR A 83 -5.13 5.41 9.50
N GLY A 84 -3.97 5.97 9.81
CA GLY A 84 -3.40 6.09 11.14
C GLY A 84 -3.80 7.39 11.83
N ASP A 85 -2.92 7.88 12.69
CA ASP A 85 -3.10 9.11 13.43
C ASP A 85 -3.06 10.35 12.52
N GLY A 86 -3.91 11.33 12.84
CA GLY A 86 -3.99 12.59 12.08
C GLY A 86 -4.51 12.42 10.64
N GLY A 87 -5.20 11.32 10.33
CA GLY A 87 -5.75 11.09 8.98
C GLY A 87 -4.69 10.66 7.96
N ARG A 88 -3.52 10.20 8.43
CA ARG A 88 -2.41 9.82 7.55
C ARG A 88 -2.55 8.40 7.05
N VAL A 89 -2.34 8.17 5.77
CA VAL A 89 -2.35 6.84 5.15
C VAL A 89 -1.15 6.66 4.23
N TYR A 90 -0.54 5.49 4.30
CA TYR A 90 0.55 5.10 3.40
C TYR A 90 0.00 4.23 2.27
N LEU A 91 0.26 4.64 1.03
CA LEU A 91 -0.19 3.99 -0.20
C LEU A 91 1.01 3.70 -1.10
N THR A 92 0.94 2.62 -1.87
CA THR A 92 2.01 2.21 -2.78
C THR A 92 1.45 1.91 -4.16
N GLY A 93 2.23 2.11 -5.21
CA GLY A 93 1.73 1.94 -6.57
C GLY A 93 0.70 2.99 -6.98
N VAL A 94 0.85 4.22 -6.47
CA VAL A 94 -0.02 5.35 -6.81
C VAL A 94 0.48 5.99 -8.10
N GLN A 95 -0.42 6.30 -9.03
CA GLN A 95 -0.08 7.07 -10.24
C GLN A 95 -0.10 8.57 -9.94
N GLU A 96 0.35 9.40 -10.87
CA GLU A 96 0.45 10.85 -10.65
C GLU A 96 -0.89 11.48 -10.30
N ASP A 97 -1.91 11.15 -11.10
CA ASP A 97 -3.29 11.47 -10.81
C ASP A 97 -4.03 10.19 -10.45
N SER A 98 -4.65 10.18 -9.28
CA SER A 98 -5.35 8.99 -8.79
C SER A 98 -6.51 9.39 -7.89
N ARG A 99 -7.58 8.60 -7.93
CA ARG A 99 -8.70 8.72 -6.99
C ARG A 99 -8.56 7.67 -5.90
N VAL A 100 -8.80 8.07 -4.66
CA VAL A 100 -8.83 7.17 -3.52
C VAL A 100 -10.23 7.15 -2.92
N THR A 101 -10.79 5.97 -2.80
CA THR A 101 -11.98 5.69 -2.00
C THR A 101 -11.54 5.39 -0.57
N VAL A 102 -12.15 6.04 0.41
CA VAL A 102 -11.89 5.84 1.84
C VAL A 102 -13.18 5.39 2.52
N ARG A 103 -13.11 4.34 3.35
CA ARG A 103 -14.26 3.76 4.04
C ARG A 103 -13.93 3.42 5.48
N TRP A 104 -14.76 3.87 6.42
CA TRP A 104 -14.67 3.52 7.85
C TRP A 104 -15.93 2.84 8.40
N GLY A 105 -16.91 2.58 7.53
CA GLY A 105 -18.13 1.86 7.89
C GLY A 105 -18.92 1.43 6.64
N GLN A 106 -20.14 0.96 6.87
CA GLN A 106 -21.02 0.44 5.82
C GLN A 106 -22.03 1.48 5.31
N GLY A 107 -22.29 2.54 6.08
CA GLY A 107 -23.21 3.61 5.67
C GLY A 107 -22.63 4.51 4.57
N GLN A 108 -23.51 5.14 3.77
CA GLN A 108 -23.10 6.11 2.75
C GLN A 108 -22.32 7.30 3.33
N SER A 109 -22.66 7.73 4.55
CA SER A 109 -21.94 8.78 5.28
C SER A 109 -20.62 8.31 5.90
N GLN A 110 -20.28 7.02 5.77
CA GLN A 110 -19.07 6.40 6.32
C GLN A 110 -18.05 6.05 5.22
N ARG A 111 -18.18 6.71 4.08
CA ARG A 111 -17.35 6.61 2.89
C ARG A 111 -17.11 8.02 2.36
N CYS A 112 -15.93 8.25 1.79
CA CYS A 112 -15.65 9.45 1.01
C CYS A 112 -14.67 9.14 -0.12
N THR A 113 -14.49 10.09 -1.03
CA THR A 113 -13.55 10.01 -2.15
C THR A 113 -12.64 11.24 -2.17
N ALA A 114 -11.36 11.03 -2.48
CA ALA A 114 -10.38 12.09 -2.62
C ALA A 114 -9.64 11.94 -3.94
N ASP A 115 -9.58 13.01 -4.72
CA ASP A 115 -8.68 13.11 -5.87
C ASP A 115 -7.30 13.53 -5.38
N ILE A 116 -6.26 12.85 -5.84
CA ILE A 116 -4.88 13.03 -5.40
C ILE A 116 -4.03 13.37 -6.62
N HIS A 117 -3.21 14.41 -6.47
CA HIS A 117 -2.12 14.73 -7.36
C HIS A 117 -0.80 14.51 -6.61
N VAL A 118 0.02 13.57 -7.07
CA VAL A 118 1.31 13.27 -6.45
C VAL A 118 2.33 14.33 -6.88
N PRO A 119 3.02 15.01 -5.95
CA PRO A 119 4.00 16.03 -6.30
C PRO A 119 5.15 15.46 -7.14
N GLU A 120 5.81 16.31 -7.92
CA GLU A 120 6.92 15.90 -8.78
C GLU A 120 8.16 15.47 -7.98
N GLN A 121 8.36 16.05 -6.79
CA GLN A 121 9.53 15.78 -5.94
C GLN A 121 9.19 14.75 -4.86
N ALA A 122 9.98 13.68 -4.83
CA ALA A 122 9.94 12.71 -3.75
C ALA A 122 10.52 13.31 -2.45
N GLY A 123 9.92 12.97 -1.32
CA GLY A 123 10.48 13.25 0.00
C GLY A 123 11.59 12.27 0.37
N ALA A 124 11.89 12.19 1.67
CA ALA A 124 12.91 11.28 2.18
C ALA A 124 12.61 9.81 1.81
N ALA A 125 13.66 9.06 1.44
CA ALA A 125 13.59 7.64 1.09
C ALA A 125 12.60 7.29 -0.03
N GLY A 126 12.38 8.21 -0.99
CA GLY A 126 11.50 7.99 -2.15
C GLY A 126 10.01 8.04 -1.83
N VAL A 127 9.63 8.59 -0.68
CA VAL A 127 8.23 8.70 -0.25
C VAL A 127 7.70 10.10 -0.55
N TYR A 128 6.69 10.19 -1.39
CA TYR A 128 5.97 11.42 -1.71
C TYR A 128 5.03 11.78 -0.56
N VAL A 129 4.81 13.07 -0.32
CA VAL A 129 3.90 13.56 0.71
C VAL A 129 2.86 14.46 0.07
N ALA A 130 1.58 14.18 0.28
CA ALA A 130 0.49 15.01 -0.23
C ALA A 130 -0.63 15.15 0.81
N GLN A 131 -1.52 16.10 0.57
CA GLN A 131 -2.72 16.30 1.36
C GLN A 131 -3.93 16.34 0.43
N ALA A 132 -5.04 15.74 0.84
CA ALA A 132 -6.27 15.77 0.06
C ALA A 132 -7.50 15.86 0.96
N GLN A 133 -8.51 16.57 0.47
CA GLN A 133 -9.79 16.68 1.12
C GLN A 133 -10.74 15.61 0.60
N CYS A 134 -11.33 14.85 1.50
CA CYS A 134 -12.25 13.77 1.21
C CYS A 134 -13.68 14.31 1.11
N ARG A 135 -14.32 14.10 -0.04
CA ARG A 135 -15.68 14.51 -0.37
C ARG A 135 -16.67 13.36 -0.28
#